data_AF-A0A2S9JDY3-F1
#
_entry.id   AF-A0A2S9JDY3-F1
#
_cell.length_a   1.000
_cell.length_b   1.000
_cell.length_c   1.000
_cell.angle_alpha   90.00
_cell.angle_beta   90.00
_cell.angle_gamma   90.00
#
_symmetry.space_group_name_H-M   'P 1'
#
loop_
_entity.id
_entity.type
_entity.pdbx_description
1 polymer ?
#
loop_
_entity_poly.entity_id
_entity_poly.type
_entity_poly.pdbx_seq_one_letter_code
_entity_poly.pdbx_strand_id
1 'polypeptide(L)' 'MSHESSKIIDAQNRLTEVKYLVEVLFMAAADIGNKRQQSAIQYVCDIADERIATINALLATACKQP' A
#
# COMPACT_ATOMS: atom_id res chain seq x y z
N MET A 1 21.40 -12.33 -11.95
CA MET A 1 20.46 -11.94 -10.88
C MET A 1 19.69 -13.18 -10.47
N SER A 2 19.65 -13.53 -9.18
CA SER A 2 18.94 -14.73 -8.73
C SER A 2 17.42 -14.53 -8.90
N HIS A 3 16.69 -15.64 -9.08
CA HIS A 3 15.23 -15.64 -9.21
C HIS A 3 14.52 -14.94 -8.03
N GLU A 4 15.15 -14.87 -6.85
CA GLU A 4 14.60 -14.22 -5.66
C GLU A 4 14.64 -12.69 -5.74
N SER A 5 15.71 -12.11 -6.28
CA SER A 5 15.78 -10.66 -6.50
C SER A 5 14.68 -10.18 -7.46
N SER A 6 14.33 -10.99 -8.47
CA SER A 6 13.22 -10.68 -9.39
C SER A 6 11.87 -10.67 -8.67
N LYS A 7 11.60 -11.65 -7.81
CA LYS A 7 10.34 -11.73 -7.07
C LYS A 7 10.16 -10.58 -6.07
N ILE A 8 11.26 -10.12 -5.47
CA ILE A 8 11.25 -8.96 -4.56
C ILE A 8 10.90 -7.67 -5.32
N ILE A 9 11.50 -7.48 -6.50
CA ILE A 9 11.19 -6.32 -7.37
C ILE A 9 9.71 -6.36 -7.80
N ASP A 10 9.22 -7.53 -8.22
CA ASP A 10 7.80 -7.69 -8.58
C ASP A 10 6.86 -7.39 -7.42
N ALA A 11 7.22 -7.79 -6.20
CA ALA A 11 6.46 -7.47 -4.99
C ALA A 11 6.45 -5.96 -4.69
N GLN A 12 7.59 -5.28 -4.84
CA GLN A 12 7.68 -3.83 -4.68
C GLN A 12 6.85 -3.06 -5.72
N ASN A 13 6.85 -3.53 -6.97
CA ASN A 13 6.02 -2.95 -8.04
C ASN A 13 4.53 -3.09 -7.72
N ARG A 14 4.09 -4.29 -7.31
CA ARG A 14 2.68 -4.51 -6.90
C ARG A 14 2.31 -3.67 -5.67
N LEU A 15 3.23 -3.48 -4.72
CA LEU A 15 2.97 -2.64 -3.55
C LEU A 15 2.78 -1.16 -3.94
N THR A 16 3.54 -0.70 -4.93
CA THR A 16 3.41 0.64 -5.51
C THR A 16 2.05 0.82 -6.19
N GLU A 17 1.60 -0.17 -6.96
CA GLU A 17 0.26 -0.17 -7.57
C GLU A 17 -0.85 -0.09 -6.51
N VAL A 18 -0.75 -0.87 -5.43
CA VAL A 18 -1.72 -0.84 -4.33
C VAL A 18 -1.76 0.53 -3.64
N LYS A 19 -0.60 1.16 -3.44
CA LYS A 19 -0.54 2.52 -2.87
C LYS A 19 -1.31 3.53 -3.73
N TYR A 20 -1.12 3.49 -5.05
CA TYR A 20 -1.87 4.36 -5.95
C TYR A 20 -3.38 4.13 -5.88
N LEU A 21 -3.83 2.87 -5.73
CA LEU A 21 -5.24 2.56 -5.56
C LEU A 21 -5.81 3.15 -4.27
N VAL A 22 -5.05 3.10 -3.16
CA VAL A 22 -5.45 3.70 -1.88
C VAL A 22 -5.58 5.22 -2.00
N GLU A 23 -4.61 5.88 -2.65
CA GLU A 23 -4.66 7.33 -2.89
C GLU A 23 -5.88 7.73 -3.73
N VAL A 24 -6.21 6.97 -4.78
CA VAL A 24 -7.40 7.23 -5.62
C VAL A 24 -8.70 7.01 -4.84
N LEU A 25 -8.78 5.97 -4.00
CA LEU A 25 -9.93 5.73 -3.13
C LEU A 25 -10.14 6.87 -2.13
N PHE A 26 -9.06 7.36 -1.53
CA PHE A 26 -9.11 8.51 -0.63
C PHE A 26 -9.62 9.77 -1.35
N MET A 27 -9.12 10.05 -2.56
CA MET A 27 -9.58 11.18 -3.36
C MET A 27 -11.06 11.05 -3.72
N ALA A 28 -11.51 9.88 -4.16
CA ALA A 28 -12.92 9.63 -4.47
C ALA A 28 -13.82 9.74 -3.22
N ALA A 29 -13.30 9.41 -2.04
CA ALA A 29 -14.05 9.55 -0.79
C ALA A 29 -14.32 11.01 -0.41
N ALA A 30 -13.49 11.95 -0.88
CA ALA A 30 -13.69 13.38 -0.63
C ALA A 30 -15.00 13.93 -1.26
N ASP A 31 -15.47 13.30 -2.34
CA ASP A 31 -16.71 13.67 -3.03
C ASP A 31 -17.97 13.07 -2.38
N ILE A 32 -17.81 12.21 -1.36
CA ILE A 32 -18.94 11.58 -0.67
C ILE A 32 -19.53 12.57 0.33
N GLY A 33 -20.73 13.07 0.03
CA GLY A 33 -21.46 13.98 0.94
C GLY A 33 -21.88 13.37 2.28
N ASN A 34 -21.84 12.04 2.41
CA ASN A 34 -22.12 11.33 3.66
C ASN A 34 -20.85 11.19 4.52
N LYS A 35 -20.78 11.97 5.60
CA LYS A 35 -19.64 11.97 6.54
C LYS A 35 -19.31 10.59 7.11
N ARG A 36 -20.31 9.75 7.41
CA ARG A 36 -20.08 8.41 7.97
C ARG A 36 -19.39 7.50 6.95
N GLN A 37 -19.81 7.57 5.69
CA GLN A 37 -19.19 6.79 4.60
C GLN A 37 -17.78 7.30 4.31
N GLN A 38 -17.59 8.62 4.27
CA GLN A 38 -16.27 9.23 4.12
C GLN A 38 -15.32 8.78 5.23
N SER A 39 -15.73 8.86 6.51
CA SER A 39 -14.91 8.39 7.64
C SER A 39 -14.63 6.89 7.58
N ALA A 40 -15.58 6.07 7.11
CA ALA A 40 -15.36 4.65 6.95
C ALA A 40 -14.30 4.35 5.87
N ILE A 41 -14.35 5.05 4.74
CA ILE A 41 -13.35 4.88 3.66
C ILE A 41 -11.99 5.41 4.10
N GLN A 42 -11.97 6.55 4.81
CA GLN A 42 -10.74 7.07 5.41
C GLN A 42 -10.06 6.01 6.27
N TYR A 43 -10.82 5.39 7.18
CA TYR A 43 -10.29 4.37 8.09
C TYR A 43 -9.73 3.16 7.34
N VAL A 44 -10.36 2.75 6.23
CA VAL A 44 -9.84 1.68 5.36
C VAL A 44 -8.53 2.09 4.69
N CYS A 45 -8.43 3.34 4.22
CA CYS A 45 -7.19 3.87 3.62
C CYS A 45 -6.06 3.91 4.65
N ASP A 46 -6.33 4.37 5.88
CA ASP A 46 -5.35 4.43 6.95
C ASP A 46 -4.79 3.04 7.29
N ILE A 47 -5.65 2.02 7.36
CA ILE A 47 -5.23 0.62 7.57
C ILE A 47 -4.37 0.14 6.40
N ALA A 48 -4.77 0.45 5.16
CA ALA A 48 -4.03 0.03 3.98
C ALA A 48 -2.62 0.65 3.96
N ASP A 49 -2.49 1.93 4.29
CA ASP A 49 -1.20 2.63 4.39
C ASP A 49 -0.30 2.02 5.47
N GLU A 50 -0.84 1.71 6.65
CA GLU A 50 -0.10 1.02 7.72
C GLU A 50 0.44 -0.34 7.25
N ARG A 51 -0.37 -1.11 6.53
CA ARG A 51 0.02 -2.42 6.00
C ARG A 51 1.06 -2.31 4.90
N ILE A 52 0.93 -1.34 3.99
CA ILE A 52 1.93 -1.03 2.96
C ILE A 52 3.27 -0.66 3.61
N ALA A 53 3.27 0.22 4.62
CA ALA A 53 4.47 0.61 5.34
C ALA A 53 5.15 -0.59 6.01
N THR A 54 4.36 -1.47 6.64
CA THR A 54 4.85 -2.70 7.27
C THR A 54 5.50 -3.64 6.25
N ILE A 55 4.84 -3.88 5.12
CA ILE A 55 5.37 -4.76 4.07
C ILE A 55 6.66 -4.17 3.45
N ASN A 56 6.71 -2.86 3.23
CA ASN A 56 7.92 -2.18 2.77
C ASN A 56 9.10 -2.38 3.74
N ALA A 57 8.86 -2.28 5.05
CA ALA A 57 9.89 -2.52 6.06
C ALA A 57 10.39 -3.98 6.04
N LEU A 58 9.49 -4.95 5.86
CA LEU A 58 9.83 -6.37 5.73
C LEU A 58 10.67 -6.63 4.47
N LEU A 59 10.25 -6.10 3.32
CA LEU A 59 10.97 -6.24 2.06
C LEU A 59 12.35 -5.58 2.11
N ALA A 60 12.46 -4.39 2.72
CA ALA A 60 13.74 -3.70 2.91
C ALA A 60 14.70 -4.48 3.82
N THR A 61 14.17 -5.22 4.79
CA THR A 61 14.96 -6.10 5.67
C THR A 61 15.43 -7.35 4.92
N ALA A 62 14.54 -7.96 4.12
CA ALA A 62 14.88 -9.12 3.30
C ALA A 62 15.96 -8.82 2.24
N CYS A 63 15.96 -7.60 1.66
CA CYS A 63 17.00 -7.16 0.72
C CYS A 63 18.39 -6.97 1.34
N LYS A 64 18.48 -6.88 2.67
CA LYS A 64 19.73 -6.59 3.41
C LYS A 64 20.37 -7.85 4.03
N GLN A 65 19.79 -9.03 3.84
CA GLN A 65 20.39 -10.27 4.32
C GLN A 65 21.57 -10.67 3.41
N PRO A 66 22.73 -11.06 3.97
CA PRO A 66 23.94 -11.40 3.22
C PRO A 66 23.80 -12.67 2.38
#